data_AF-A0A3N0ZGN5-F1
#
_entry.id   AF-A0A3N0ZGN5-F1
#
_cell.length_a   1.000
_cell.length_b   1.000
_cell.length_c   1.000
_cell.angle_alpha   90.00
_cell.angle_beta   90.00
_cell.angle_gamma   90.00
#
_symmetry.space_group_name_H-M   'P 1'
#
loop_
_entity.id
_entity.type
_entity.pdbx_description
1 polymer ?
#
loop_
_entity_poly.entity_id
_entity_poly.type
_entity_poly.pdbx_seq_one_letter_code
_entity_poly.pdbx_strand_id
1 'polypeptide(L)'
;MLQTQKFSPEQVEKVISEIEKTTISITDLLNNSEDFEKKIDKIIQILNAREPLFSLFSEITKDETLDVHFRNNHNRWLNRIKKIMDQEKINLEIIEKNMKLHSDKVKDLNKQKKLLLYKKREL
;
A
#
# COMPACT_ATOMS: atom_id res chain seq x y z
N MET A 1 21.82 -0.12 -34.64
CA MET A 1 20.90 0.98 -34.27
C MET A 1 21.32 1.45 -32.88
N LEU A 2 21.51 2.76 -32.65
CA LEU A 2 21.72 3.27 -31.29
C LEU A 2 20.42 3.09 -30.51
N GLN A 3 20.41 2.23 -29.50
CA GLN A 3 19.32 2.16 -28.54
C GLN A 3 19.27 3.49 -27.80
N THR A 4 18.27 4.32 -28.11
CA THR A 4 18.04 5.58 -27.40
C THR A 4 17.40 5.25 -26.05
N GLN A 5 18.12 5.59 -24.99
CA GLN A 5 17.67 5.48 -23.60
C GLN A 5 16.36 6.26 -23.38
N LYS A 6 15.29 5.55 -23.00
CA LYS A 6 13.96 6.16 -22.79
C LYS A 6 13.81 6.80 -21.40
N PHE A 7 14.47 6.27 -20.38
CA PHE A 7 14.38 6.72 -19.00
C PHE A 7 15.75 7.11 -18.44
N SER A 8 15.83 8.15 -17.61
CA SER A 8 17.07 8.52 -16.90
C SER A 8 17.19 7.78 -15.55
N PRO A 9 18.40 7.51 -15.05
CA PRO A 9 18.57 6.88 -13.74
C PRO A 9 17.97 7.72 -12.61
N GLU A 10 17.98 9.05 -12.73
CA GLU A 10 17.35 9.96 -11.78
C GLU A 10 15.83 9.82 -11.77
N GLN A 11 15.22 9.57 -12.94
CA GLN A 11 13.79 9.31 -13.02
C GLN A 11 13.42 8.00 -12.31
N VAL A 12 14.20 6.93 -12.53
CA VAL A 12 13.98 5.64 -11.86
C VAL A 12 14.16 5.77 -10.34
N GLU A 13 15.24 6.43 -9.91
CA GLU A 13 15.50 6.70 -8.48
C GLU A 13 14.36 7.51 -7.85
N LYS A 14 13.85 8.52 -8.56
CA LYS A 14 12.72 9.33 -8.09
C LYS A 14 11.46 8.50 -7.91
N VAL A 15 11.10 7.67 -8.90
CA VAL A 15 9.91 6.81 -8.83
C VAL A 15 10.00 5.85 -7.64
N ILE A 16 11.13 5.16 -7.48
CA ILE A 16 11.34 4.24 -6.35
C ILE A 16 11.26 4.99 -5.01
N SER A 17 11.85 6.19 -4.92
CA SER A 17 11.84 6.99 -3.69
C SER A 17 10.45 7.47 -3.31
N GLU A 18 9.63 7.88 -4.28
CA GLU A 18 8.24 8.28 -4.02
C GLU A 18 7.40 7.08 -3.59
N ILE A 19 7.57 5.91 -4.23
CA ILE A 19 6.89 4.67 -3.79
C ILE A 19 7.29 4.35 -2.34
N GLU A 20 8.59 4.33 -2.03
CA GLU A 20 9.10 4.07 -0.68
C GLU A 20 8.50 5.03 0.36
N LYS A 21 8.46 6.32 0.05
CA LYS A 21 7.87 7.35 0.92
C LYS A 21 6.39 7.12 1.18
N THR A 22 5.62 6.74 0.15
CA THR A 22 4.19 6.44 0.32
C THR A 22 3.97 5.19 1.16
N THR A 23 4.78 4.14 0.98
CA THR A 23 4.73 2.91 1.79
C THR A 23 5.05 3.19 3.26
N ILE A 24 6.06 4.01 3.55
CA ILE A 24 6.37 4.43 4.93
C ILE A 24 5.20 5.23 5.52
N SER A 25 4.64 6.17 4.76
CA SER A 25 3.50 6.98 5.22
C SER A 25 2.28 6.12 5.59
N ILE A 26 1.98 5.09 4.80
CA ILE A 26 0.91 4.13 5.12
C ILE A 26 1.24 3.35 6.39
N THR A 27 2.49 2.88 6.52
CA THR A 27 2.97 2.15 7.69
C THR A 27 2.78 2.97 8.97
N ASP A 28 3.17 4.24 8.94
CA ASP A 28 3.03 5.16 10.07
C ASP A 28 1.56 5.38 10.43
N LEU A 29 0.69 5.57 9.43
CA LEU A 29 -0.75 5.70 9.66
C LEU A 29 -1.35 4.45 10.31
N LEU A 30 -0.95 3.26 9.85
CA LEU A 30 -1.42 1.98 10.39
C LEU A 30 -0.96 1.74 11.83
N ASN A 31 0.26 2.17 12.18
CA ASN A 31 0.86 1.94 13.50
C ASN A 31 0.53 3.02 14.55
N ASN A 32 0.12 4.22 14.12
CA ASN A 32 -0.27 5.27 15.06
C ASN A 32 -1.53 4.91 15.85
N SER A 33 -1.77 5.51 17.01
CA SER A 33 -2.91 5.19 17.90
C SER A 33 -4.16 6.06 17.71
N GLU A 34 -4.20 6.93 16.69
CA GLU A 34 -5.37 7.79 16.41
C GLU A 34 -6.62 7.02 15.92
N ASP A 35 -7.78 7.68 15.88
CA ASP A 35 -9.05 7.13 15.38
C ASP A 35 -8.91 6.49 14.00
N PHE A 36 -9.26 5.21 13.92
CA PHE A 36 -9.06 4.37 12.73
C PHE A 36 -9.85 4.86 11.49
N GLU A 37 -11.06 5.39 11.68
CA GLU A 37 -11.91 5.88 10.58
C GLU A 37 -11.24 7.03 9.82
N LYS A 38 -10.64 8.00 10.51
CA LYS A 38 -9.93 9.12 9.88
C LYS A 38 -8.64 8.70 9.17
N LYS A 39 -8.08 7.54 9.52
CA LYS A 39 -6.89 6.99 8.88
C LYS A 39 -7.19 6.32 7.56
N ILE A 40 -8.31 5.60 7.46
CA ILE A 40 -8.68 4.88 6.24
C ILE A 40 -8.76 5.85 5.05
N ASP A 41 -9.43 7.00 5.23
CA ASP A 41 -9.55 7.99 4.15
C ASP A 41 -8.18 8.52 3.70
N LYS A 42 -7.27 8.79 4.64
CA LYS A 42 -5.90 9.21 4.33
C LYS A 42 -5.11 8.11 3.61
N ILE A 43 -5.25 6.86 4.05
CA ILE A 43 -4.61 5.71 3.40
C ILE A 43 -5.12 5.58 1.96
N ILE A 44 -6.44 5.67 1.74
CA ILE A 44 -7.04 5.62 0.40
C ILE A 44 -6.50 6.75 -0.49
N GLN A 45 -6.39 7.98 0.04
CA GLN A 45 -5.81 9.09 -0.70
C GLN A 45 -4.36 8.80 -1.13
N ILE A 46 -3.54 8.24 -0.24
CA ILE A 46 -2.15 7.86 -0.56
C ILE A 46 -2.11 6.72 -1.60
N LEU A 47 -2.98 5.72 -1.47
CA LEU A 47 -3.10 4.61 -2.44
C LEU A 47 -3.49 5.11 -3.84
N ASN A 48 -4.42 6.05 -3.92
CA ASN A 48 -4.81 6.64 -5.20
C ASN A 48 -3.68 7.49 -5.80
N ALA A 49 -2.94 8.23 -4.96
CA ALA A 49 -1.83 9.07 -5.41
C ALA A 49 -0.61 8.25 -5.86
N ARG A 50 -0.41 7.04 -5.35
CA ARG A 50 0.71 6.16 -5.74
C ARG A 50 0.46 5.36 -7.02
N GLU A 51 -0.79 5.19 -7.44
CA GLU A 51 -1.15 4.38 -8.62
C GLU A 51 -0.42 4.81 -9.93
N PRO A 52 -0.29 6.13 -10.23
CA PRO A 52 0.48 6.58 -11.40
C PRO A 52 1.97 6.23 -11.30
N LEU A 53 2.53 6.17 -10.08
CA LEU A 53 3.94 5.80 -9.87
C LEU A 53 4.16 4.32 -10.20
N PHE A 54 3.23 3.44 -9.82
CA PHE A 54 3.31 2.01 -10.17
C PHE A 54 3.08 1.76 -11.66
N SER A 55 2.23 2.56 -12.30
CA SER A 55 2.06 2.52 -13.76
C SER A 55 3.36 2.88 -14.47
N LEU A 56 3.99 3.98 -14.07
CA LEU A 56 5.28 4.41 -14.60
C LEU A 56 6.40 3.41 -14.30
N PHE A 57 6.44 2.86 -13.08
CA PHE A 57 7.40 1.84 -12.69
C PHE A 57 7.25 0.56 -13.54
N SER A 58 6.02 0.15 -13.83
CA SER A 58 5.74 -0.99 -14.70
C SER A 58 6.26 -0.76 -16.12
N GLU A 59 6.17 0.47 -16.64
CA GLU A 59 6.75 0.83 -17.93
C GLU A 59 8.29 0.81 -17.90
N ILE A 60 8.90 1.30 -16.82
CA ILE A 60 10.36 1.26 -16.62
C ILE A 60 10.86 -0.19 -16.64
N THR A 61 10.17 -1.11 -15.97
CA THR A 61 10.59 -2.53 -15.92
C THR A 61 10.47 -3.28 -17.25
N LYS A 62 9.71 -2.74 -18.21
CA LYS A 62 9.59 -3.30 -19.57
C LYS A 62 10.73 -2.86 -20.49
N ASP A 63 11.56 -1.91 -20.05
CA ASP A 63 12.72 -1.47 -20.81
C ASP A 63 13.84 -2.53 -20.69
N GLU A 64 14.03 -3.31 -21.75
CA GLU A 64 15.05 -4.38 -21.82
C GLU A 64 16.49 -3.85 -21.68
N THR A 65 16.69 -2.53 -21.85
CA THR A 65 18.00 -1.89 -21.77
C THR A 65 18.33 -1.37 -20.37
N LEU A 66 17.40 -1.45 -19.42
CA LEU A 66 17.54 -0.96 -18.06
C LEU A 66 18.76 -1.55 -17.35
N ASP A 67 18.94 -2.86 -17.47
CA ASP A 67 20.04 -3.60 -16.83
C ASP A 67 21.39 -3.31 -17.46
N VAL A 68 21.40 -2.87 -18.72
CA VAL A 68 22.63 -2.51 -19.45
C VAL A 68 23.03 -1.08 -19.10
N HIS A 69 22.08 -0.15 -19.05
CA HIS A 69 22.35 1.27 -18.81
C HIS A 69 22.53 1.62 -17.32
N PHE A 70 22.00 0.83 -16.39
CA PHE A 70 21.99 1.17 -14.96
C PHE A 70 22.60 0.12 -14.02
N ARG A 71 23.56 -0.69 -14.49
CA ARG A 71 24.24 -1.73 -13.68
C ARG A 71 24.69 -1.25 -12.30
N ASN A 72 25.23 -0.04 -12.20
CA ASN A 72 25.75 0.51 -10.94
C ASN A 72 24.66 0.80 -9.90
N ASN A 73 23.42 1.08 -10.35
CA ASN A 73 22.30 1.40 -9.46
C ASN A 73 21.31 0.24 -9.30
N HIS A 74 21.31 -0.73 -10.21
CA HIS A 74 20.34 -1.82 -10.26
C HIS A 74 20.26 -2.60 -8.94
N ASN A 75 21.39 -3.04 -8.37
CA ASN A 75 21.41 -3.77 -7.09
C ASN A 75 20.87 -2.92 -5.93
N ARG A 76 21.17 -1.62 -5.92
CA ARG A 76 20.67 -0.69 -4.91
C ARG A 76 19.15 -0.56 -5.01
N TRP A 77 18.63 -0.35 -6.21
CA TRP A 77 17.19 -0.28 -6.48
C TRP A 77 16.48 -1.57 -6.10
N LEU A 78 17.01 -2.71 -6.51
CA LEU A 78 16.45 -4.02 -6.20
C LEU A 78 16.37 -4.28 -4.69
N ASN A 79 17.40 -3.88 -3.93
CA ASN A 79 17.36 -3.99 -2.47
C ASN A 79 16.31 -3.08 -1.83
N ARG A 80 16.10 -1.87 -2.37
CA ARG A 80 15.02 -0.98 -1.88
C ARG A 80 13.65 -1.54 -2.20
N ILE A 81 13.44 -2.02 -3.42
CA ILE A 81 12.18 -2.64 -3.84
C ILE A 81 11.83 -3.84 -2.95
N LYS A 82 12.81 -4.70 -2.62
CA LYS A 82 12.60 -5.80 -1.66
C LYS A 82 12.09 -5.31 -0.30
N LYS A 83 12.71 -4.28 0.27
CA LYS A 83 12.28 -3.68 1.54
C LYS A 83 10.86 -3.09 1.45
N ILE A 84 10.55 -2.42 0.35
CA ILE A 84 9.19 -1.90 0.09
C ILE A 84 8.19 -3.05 0.08
N MET A 85 8.47 -4.14 -0.63
CA MET A 85 7.58 -5.31 -0.69
C MET A 85 7.38 -5.96 0.67
N ASP A 86 8.44 -6.13 1.46
CA ASP A 86 8.35 -6.70 2.81
C ASP A 86 7.45 -5.82 3.71
N GLN A 87 7.58 -4.49 3.59
CA GLN A 87 6.75 -3.55 4.35
C GLN A 87 5.29 -3.55 3.88
N GLU A 88 5.04 -3.61 2.56
CA GLU A 88 3.68 -3.72 2.03
C GLU A 88 2.98 -5.01 2.50
N LYS A 89 3.70 -6.12 2.60
CA LYS A 89 3.16 -7.36 3.17
C LYS A 89 2.67 -7.17 4.61
N ILE A 90 3.47 -6.52 5.45
CA ILE A 90 3.09 -6.20 6.83
C ILE A 90 1.86 -5.28 6.85
N ASN A 91 1.84 -4.25 6.00
CA ASN A 91 0.72 -3.31 5.92
C ASN A 91 -0.58 -4.02 5.52
N LEU A 92 -0.53 -4.94 4.54
CA LEU A 92 -1.66 -5.76 4.12
C LEU A 92 -2.18 -6.64 5.26
N GLU A 93 -1.29 -7.31 6.00
CA GLU A 93 -1.69 -8.14 7.15
C GLU A 93 -2.41 -7.33 8.24
N ILE A 94 -1.98 -6.09 8.49
CA ILE A 94 -2.65 -5.19 9.44
C ILE A 94 -4.05 -4.81 8.93
N ILE A 95 -4.16 -4.44 7.66
CA ILE A 95 -5.44 -4.06 7.03
C ILE A 95 -6.42 -5.25 7.07
N GLU A 96 -5.98 -6.45 6.70
CA GLU A 96 -6.79 -7.66 6.73
C GLU A 96 -7.32 -7.98 8.13
N LYS A 97 -6.46 -7.91 9.15
CA LYS A 97 -6.86 -8.11 10.56
C LYS A 97 -7.92 -7.11 10.99
N ASN A 98 -7.77 -5.84 10.60
CA ASN A 98 -8.76 -4.80 10.90
C ASN A 98 -10.10 -5.05 10.18
N MET A 99 -10.08 -5.40 8.90
CA MET A 99 -11.31 -5.74 8.15
C MET A 99 -12.05 -6.91 8.78
N LYS A 100 -11.32 -7.95 9.20
CA LYS A 100 -11.89 -9.10 9.91
C LYS A 100 -12.56 -8.68 11.22
N LEU A 101 -11.91 -7.84 12.04
CA LEU A 101 -12.48 -7.32 13.27
C LEU A 101 -13.78 -6.55 13.03
N HIS A 102 -13.81 -5.68 12.00
CA HIS A 102 -15.03 -4.94 11.65
C HIS A 102 -16.16 -5.89 11.18
N SER A 103 -15.83 -6.90 10.36
CA SER A 103 -16.80 -7.93 9.97
C SER A 103 -17.42 -8.64 11.17
N ASP A 104 -16.59 -9.03 12.14
CA ASP A 104 -17.05 -9.73 13.34
C ASP A 104 -17.86 -8.82 14.28
N LYS A 105 -17.51 -7.53 14.39
CA LYS A 105 -18.33 -6.52 15.08
C LYS A 105 -19.72 -6.37 14.46
N VAL A 106 -19.84 -6.35 13.13
CA VAL A 106 -21.14 -6.28 12.45
C VAL A 106 -21.97 -7.53 12.74
N LYS A 107 -21.36 -8.71 12.73
CA LYS A 107 -22.04 -9.96 13.10
C LYS A 107 -22.55 -9.91 14.54
N ASP A 108 -21.76 -9.39 15.47
CA ASP A 108 -22.15 -9.27 16.87
C ASP A 108 -23.31 -8.28 17.06
N LEU A 109 -23.25 -7.09 16.43
CA LEU A 109 -24.35 -6.12 16.43
C LEU A 109 -25.66 -6.74 15.92
N ASN A 110 -25.59 -7.59 14.89
CA ASN A 110 -26.77 -8.29 14.40
C ASN A 110 -27.34 -9.31 15.42
N LYS A 111 -26.48 -9.96 16.22
CA LYS A 111 -26.93 -10.81 17.34
C LYS A 111 -27.58 -9.96 18.44
N GLN A 112 -26.99 -8.82 18.80
CA GLN A 112 -27.55 -7.90 19.80
C GLN A 112 -28.91 -7.35 19.40
N LYS A 113 -29.10 -6.99 18.12
CA LYS A 113 -30.41 -6.57 17.57
C LYS A 113 -31.48 -7.66 17.74
N LYS A 114 -31.13 -8.93 17.52
CA LYS A 114 -32.05 -10.06 17.76
C LYS A 114 -32.44 -10.16 19.22
N LEU A 115 -31.47 -10.07 20.15
CA LEU A 115 -31.74 -10.10 21.59
C LEU A 115 -32.68 -8.96 22.03
N LEU A 116 -32.49 -7.75 21.51
CA LEU A 116 -33.37 -6.60 21.77
C LEU A 116 -34.80 -6.83 21.29
N LEU A 117 -35.00 -7.48 20.13
CA LEU A 117 -36.34 -7.82 19.63
C LEU A 117 -37.06 -8.82 20.53
N TYR A 118 -36.34 -9.80 21.09
CA TYR A 118 -36.91 -10.72 22.07
C TYR A 118 -37.33 -10.00 23.35
N LYS A 119 -36.46 -9.15 23.92
CA LYS A 119 -36.78 -8.35 25.11
C LYS A 119 -38.01 -7.45 24.91
N LYS A 120 -38.18 -6.85 23.73
CA LYS A 120 -39.35 -6.01 23.43
C LYS A 120 -40.67 -6.77 23.37
N ARG A 121 -40.65 -8.10 23.21
CA ARG A 121 -41.86 -8.95 23.18
C ARG A 121 -42.28 -9.45 24.56
N GLU A 122 -41.45 -9.25 25.58
CA GLU A 122 -41.78 -9.57 26.98
C GLU A 122 -42.40 -8.39 27.75
N LEU A 123 -42.42 -7.19 27.15
CA LEU A 123 -43.14 -6.01 27.63
C LEU A 123 -44.51 -5.90 26.95
#